data_AF-A0A7X4CLW0-F1
#
_entry.id   AF-A0A7X4CLW0-F1
#
_cell.length_a   1.000
_cell.length_b   1.000
_cell.length_c   1.000
_cell.angle_alpha   90.00
_cell.angle_beta   90.00
_cell.angle_gamma   90.00
#
_symmetry.space_group_name_H-M   'P 1'
#
loop_
_entity.id
_entity.type
_entity.pdbx_description
1 polymer ?
#
loop_
_entity_poly.entity_id
_entity_poly.type
_entity_poly.pdbx_seq_one_letter_code
_entity_poly.pdbx_strand_id
1 'polypeptide(L)'
;MYTLAATNPISIIEGAYSAPVAVDVLETAIAYGAKQAFFFGICGGISGELSIGDVIIPDEILRMEGTSYHYKKAGVHAKPDQKLVREF
;
A
#
# COMPACT_ATOMS: atom_id res chain seq x y z
N MET A 1 3.29 15.74 5.16
CA MET A 1 4.46 14.98 4.68
C MET A 1 5.64 15.36 5.56
N TYR A 2 6.14 14.42 6.36
CA TYR A 2 7.34 14.60 7.17
C TYR A 2 8.46 13.80 6.52
N THR A 3 9.60 14.44 6.25
CA THR A 3 10.76 13.76 5.67
C THR A 3 11.87 13.71 6.71
N LEU A 4 12.32 12.50 7.04
CA LEU A 4 13.47 12.28 7.89
C LEU A 4 14.74 12.36 7.05
N ALA A 5 15.59 13.35 7.34
CA ALA A 5 16.88 13.48 6.68
C ALA A 5 17.83 12.37 7.17
N ALA A 6 18.12 11.42 6.29
CA ALA A 6 19.06 10.31 6.52
C ALA A 6 19.80 10.01 5.20
N THR A 7 20.75 9.07 5.23
CA THR A 7 21.44 8.58 4.03
C THR A 7 20.46 8.09 2.96
N ASN A 8 19.34 7.49 3.38
CA ASN A 8 18.15 7.25 2.56
C ASN A 8 16.97 8.02 3.16
N PRO A 9 16.50 9.12 2.55
CA PRO A 9 15.39 9.90 3.09
C PRO A 9 14.10 9.08 3.06
N ILE A 10 13.38 9.08 4.19
CA ILE A 10 12.06 8.45 4.32
C ILE A 10 11.02 9.55 4.48
N SER A 11 9.94 9.48 3.72
CA SER A 11 8.79 10.37 3.84
C SER A 11 7.59 9.63 4.42
N ILE A 12 6.96 10.24 5.42
CA ILE A 12 5.74 9.74 6.04
C ILE A 12 4.57 10.61 5.57
N ILE A 13 3.53 9.95 5.06
CA ILE A 13 2.30 10.57 4.59
C ILE A 13 1.13 9.87 5.28
N GLU A 14 0.33 10.65 5.98
CA GLU A 14 -0.90 10.20 6.62
C GLU A 14 -2.11 10.61 5.77
N GLY A 15 -3.25 9.94 5.96
CA GLY A 15 -4.51 10.39 5.37
C GLY A 15 -4.92 9.74 4.05
N ALA A 16 -4.24 8.66 3.62
CA ALA A 16 -4.60 7.89 2.44
C ALA A 16 -5.85 6.99 2.63
N TYR A 17 -6.92 7.54 3.22
CA TYR A 17 -8.16 6.83 3.57
C TYR A 17 -9.11 6.68 2.39
N SER A 18 -8.64 6.17 1.26
CA SER A 18 -9.42 5.65 0.12
C SER A 18 -8.48 5.35 -1.05
N ALA A 19 -8.91 4.54 -2.00
CA ALA A 19 -8.12 4.26 -3.20
C ALA A 19 -7.78 5.52 -4.04
N PRO A 20 -8.70 6.45 -4.35
CA PRO A 20 -8.35 7.63 -5.14
C PRO A 20 -7.38 8.57 -4.40
N VAL A 21 -7.54 8.77 -3.09
CA VAL A 21 -6.61 9.60 -2.30
C VAL A 21 -5.24 8.91 -2.17
N ALA A 22 -5.21 7.59 -1.96
CA ALA A 22 -3.96 6.84 -1.90
C ALA A 22 -3.18 6.91 -3.22
N VAL A 23 -3.88 6.86 -4.36
CA VAL A 23 -3.28 7.00 -5.68
C VAL A 23 -2.76 8.42 -5.92
N ASP A 24 -3.52 9.46 -5.59
CA ASP A 24 -3.07 10.86 -5.70
C ASP A 24 -1.77 11.11 -4.93
N VAL A 25 -1.72 10.62 -3.69
CA VAL A 25 -0.53 10.67 -2.84
C VAL A 25 0.63 9.87 -3.43
N LEU A 26 0.38 8.64 -3.91
CA LEU A 26 1.41 7.77 -4.46
C LEU A 26 2.01 8.34 -5.75
N GLU A 27 1.17 8.81 -6.68
CA GLU A 27 1.60 9.44 -7.93
C GLU A 27 2.41 10.70 -7.66
N THR A 28 1.98 11.52 -6.70
CA THR A 28 2.74 12.69 -6.24
C THR A 28 4.11 12.26 -5.69
N ALA A 29 4.17 11.27 -4.80
CA ALA A 29 5.42 10.77 -4.24
C ALA A 29 6.37 10.22 -5.33
N ILE A 30 5.83 9.51 -6.32
CA ILE A 30 6.59 9.01 -7.48
C ILE A 30 7.16 10.18 -8.28
N ALA A 31 6.37 11.23 -8.54
CA ALA A 31 6.84 12.43 -9.23
C ALA A 31 7.97 13.16 -8.48
N TYR A 32 7.96 13.10 -7.14
CA TYR A 32 9.04 13.60 -6.28
C TYR A 32 10.23 12.63 -6.12
N GLY A 33 10.21 11.49 -6.82
CA GLY A 33 11.34 10.57 -6.91
C GLY A 33 11.28 9.35 -6.01
N ALA A 34 10.17 9.11 -5.28
CA ALA A 34 9.99 7.90 -4.49
C ALA A 34 10.11 6.64 -5.37
N LYS A 35 10.83 5.63 -4.87
CA LYS A 35 11.06 4.35 -5.58
C LYS A 35 10.42 3.15 -4.90
N GLN A 36 10.12 3.27 -3.62
CA GLN A 36 9.50 2.25 -2.80
C GLN A 36 8.41 2.92 -1.97
N ALA A 37 7.29 2.23 -1.81
CA ALA A 37 6.16 2.70 -1.01
C ALA A 37 5.67 1.53 -0.15
N PHE A 38 5.44 1.83 1.12
CA PHE A 38 4.86 0.90 2.09
C PHE A 38 3.55 1.49 2.59
N PHE A 39 2.50 0.68 2.58
CA PHE A 39 1.18 1.07 3.07
C PHE A 39 0.94 0.39 4.41
N PHE A 40 0.65 1.20 5.43
CA PHE A 40 0.31 0.73 6.77
C PHE A 40 -1.12 1.13 7.06
N GLY A 41 -1.90 0.18 7.59
CA GLY A 41 -3.29 0.40 7.91
C GLY A 41 -3.84 -0.70 8.79
N ILE A 42 -5.07 -0.50 9.23
CA ILE A 42 -5.85 -1.48 9.96
C ILE A 42 -6.91 -2.07 9.03
N CYS A 43 -7.25 -3.33 9.23
CA CYS A 43 -8.34 -3.99 8.51
C CYS A 43 -9.16 -4.86 9.45
N GLY A 44 -10.39 -5.16 9.05
CA GLY A 44 -11.21 -6.17 9.71
C GLY A 44 -10.89 -7.54 9.15
N GLY A 45 -10.47 -8.47 10.02
CA GLY A 45 -10.32 -9.89 9.66
C GLY A 45 -11.68 -10.60 9.66
N ILE A 46 -11.92 -11.42 8.63
CA ILE A 46 -13.14 -12.25 8.53
C ILE A 46 -12.87 -13.75 8.70
N SER A 47 -11.59 -14.17 8.67
CA SER A 47 -11.22 -15.56 8.92
C SER A 47 -11.33 -15.89 10.40
N GLY A 48 -11.84 -17.08 10.72
CA GLY A 48 -11.86 -17.59 12.10
C GLY A 48 -10.47 -17.91 12.67
N GLU A 49 -9.43 -17.87 11.84
CA GLU A 49 -8.04 -18.06 12.24
C GLU A 49 -7.37 -16.77 12.71
N LEU A 50 -7.98 -15.60 12.46
CA LEU A 50 -7.42 -14.30 12.83
C LEU A 50 -7.85 -13.90 14.24
N SER A 51 -6.90 -13.36 15.00
CA SER A 51 -7.09 -12.72 16.29
C SER A 51 -6.92 -11.21 16.21
N ILE A 52 -7.57 -10.48 17.13
CA ILE A 52 -7.38 -9.03 17.25
C ILE A 52 -5.91 -8.76 17.57
N GLY A 53 -5.27 -7.90 16.76
CA GLY A 53 -3.87 -7.54 16.91
C GLY A 53 -2.92 -8.31 16.00
N ASP A 54 -3.39 -9.31 15.26
CA ASP A 54 -2.57 -9.99 14.26
C ASP A 54 -2.09 -9.01 13.18
N VAL A 55 -0.82 -9.15 12.80
CA VAL A 55 -0.22 -8.42 11.68
C VAL A 55 -0.28 -9.29 10.45
N ILE A 56 -0.85 -8.74 9.38
CA ILE A 56 -1.02 -9.44 8.11
C ILE A 56 -0.19 -8.72 7.04
N ILE A 57 0.61 -9.48 6.32
CA ILE A 57 1.30 -9.02 5.11
C ILE A 57 0.62 -9.72 3.92
N PRO A 58 -0.25 -9.04 3.16
CA PRO A 58 -0.97 -9.67 2.06
C PRO A 58 -0.03 -9.93 0.88
N ASP A 59 -0.07 -11.15 0.34
CA ASP A 59 0.62 -11.54 -0.90
C ASP A 59 -0.20 -11.23 -2.17
N GLU A 60 -1.52 -11.12 -2.02
CA GLU A 60 -2.43 -10.61 -3.03
C GLU A 60 -3.69 -9.96 -2.44
N ILE A 61 -4.30 -9.06 -3.22
CA ILE A 61 -5.51 -8.33 -2.84
C ILE A 61 -6.52 -8.38 -3.99
N LEU A 62 -7.75 -8.76 -3.65
CA LEU A 62 -8.90 -8.62 -4.55
C LEU A 62 -9.27 -7.14 -4.67
N ARG A 63 -9.27 -6.64 -5.90
CA ARG A 63 -9.56 -5.23 -6.19
C ARG A 63 -11.08 -5.01 -6.21
N MET A 64 -11.62 -4.51 -5.11
CA MET A 64 -13.06 -4.21 -4.95
C MET A 64 -13.38 -2.71 -4.99
N GLU A 65 -12.37 -1.88 -5.24
CA GLU A 65 -12.48 -0.43 -5.39
C GLU A 65 -12.46 -0.02 -6.88
N GLY A 66 -12.83 1.23 -7.19
CA GLY A 66 -12.98 1.69 -8.58
C GLY A 66 -11.71 2.22 -9.26
N THR A 67 -10.76 2.75 -8.49
CA THR A 67 -9.58 3.48 -8.95
C THR A 67 -8.57 2.58 -9.66
N SER A 68 -8.27 1.38 -9.15
CA SER A 68 -7.25 0.53 -9.77
C SER A 68 -7.61 0.07 -11.18
N TYR A 69 -8.89 0.08 -11.55
CA TYR A 69 -9.34 -0.29 -12.89
C TYR A 69 -8.87 0.68 -13.98
N HIS A 70 -8.44 1.89 -13.61
CA HIS A 70 -7.77 2.82 -14.51
C HIS A 70 -6.32 2.41 -14.83
N TYR A 71 -5.72 1.52 -14.04
CA TYR A 71 -4.31 1.08 -14.18
C TYR A 71 -4.17 -0.34 -14.74
N LYS A 72 -5.12 -1.22 -14.43
CA LYS A 72 -5.13 -2.63 -14.87
C LYS A 72 -6.55 -3.10 -15.14
N LYS A 73 -6.71 -4.02 -16.10
CA LYS A 73 -8.00 -4.65 -16.41
C LYS A 73 -8.60 -5.38 -15.20
N ALA A 74 -9.93 -5.54 -15.21
CA ALA A 74 -10.62 -6.38 -14.25
C ALA A 74 -10.18 -7.86 -14.34
N GLY A 75 -10.34 -8.61 -13.25
CA GLY A 75 -9.94 -10.02 -13.15
C GLY A 75 -8.44 -10.25 -12.85
N VAL A 76 -7.65 -9.19 -12.67
CA VAL A 76 -6.25 -9.29 -12.25
C VAL A 76 -6.13 -8.85 -10.79
N HIS A 77 -5.69 -9.73 -9.90
CA HIS A 77 -5.44 -9.37 -8.49
C HIS A 77 -4.26 -8.40 -8.38
N ALA A 78 -4.32 -7.51 -7.38
CA ALA A 78 -3.19 -6.66 -7.03
C ALA A 78 -2.17 -7.48 -6.21
N LYS A 79 -0.88 -7.34 -6.51
CA LYS A 79 0.21 -8.03 -5.80
C LYS A 79 1.29 -7.03 -5.40
N PRO A 80 1.90 -7.16 -4.22
CA PRO A 80 3.06 -6.36 -3.85
C PRO A 80 4.29 -6.78 -4.65
N ASP A 81 5.33 -5.94 -4.61
CA ASP A 81 6.64 -6.35 -5.12
C ASP A 81 7.17 -7.52 -4.26
N GLN A 82 7.37 -8.67 -4.91
CA GLN A 82 7.80 -9.90 -4.26
C GLN A 82 9.19 -9.79 -3.62
N LYS A 83 10.07 -8.92 -4.14
CA LYS A 83 11.38 -8.69 -3.53
C LYS A 83 11.24 -7.95 -2.20
N LEU A 84 10.37 -6.92 -2.16
CA LEU A 84 10.12 -6.16 -0.94
C LEU A 84 9.48 -7.02 0.17
N VAL A 85 8.59 -7.94 -0.19
CA VAL A 85 7.91 -8.78 0.82
C VAL A 85 8.80 -9.89 1.37
N ARG A 86 9.70 -10.46 0.56
CA ARG A 86 10.58 -11.57 0.98
C ARG A 86 11.74 -11.16 1.90
N GLU A 87 11.94 -9.87 2.11
CA GLU A 87 12.95 -9.32 3.01
C GLU A 87 12.47 -9.23 4.47
N PHE A 88 11.21 -9.63 4.74
CA PHE A 88 10.60 -9.72 6.08
C PHE A 88 10.34 -11.19 6.45
#